data_AF-A0A1G2CXD3-F1
#
_entry.id   AF-A0A1G2CXD3-F1
#
_cell.length_a   1.000
_cell.length_b   1.000
_cell.length_c   1.000
_cell.angle_alpha   90.00
_cell.angle_beta   90.00
_cell.angle_gamma   90.00
#
_symmetry.space_group_name_H-M   'P 1'
#
loop_
_entity.id
_entity.type
_entity.pdbx_description
1 polymer ?
#
loop_
_entity_poly.entity_id
_entity_poly.type
_entity_poly.pdbx_seq_one_letter_code
_entity_poly.pdbx_strand_id
1 'polypeptide(L)'
;MAKVTAEHVKQGAFIWYSGTTSMSRWSCPAVITRVDNEARLFYVRSFDDMLEQSQAYEFDVTEHSPDSRENMRLATLEEVGVYLDKQEESLIEHVSMTRRVRKESTLTLHRFREERDKLFPDHLKE
;
A
#
# COMPACT_ATOMS: atom_id res chain seq x y z
N MET A 1 6.02 23.23 2.00
CA MET A 1 5.60 22.31 0.91
C MET A 1 4.40 22.91 0.19
N ALA A 2 4.35 22.83 -1.14
CA ALA A 2 3.28 23.43 -1.92
C ALA A 2 2.00 22.58 -1.86
N LYS A 3 0.86 23.22 -1.53
CA LYS A 3 -0.46 22.59 -1.62
C LYS A 3 -0.80 22.29 -3.08
N VAL A 4 -1.56 21.22 -3.32
CA VAL A 4 -2.06 20.92 -4.67
C VAL A 4 -3.06 22.02 -5.07
N THR A 5 -2.94 22.55 -6.28
CA THR A 5 -3.88 23.53 -6.88
C THR A 5 -4.42 22.95 -8.19
N ALA A 6 -5.47 23.54 -8.77
CA ALA A 6 -6.07 23.05 -10.01
C ALA A 6 -5.03 22.92 -11.15
N GLU A 7 -4.07 23.83 -11.24
CA GLU A 7 -3.00 23.81 -12.25
C GLU A 7 -2.06 22.59 -12.14
N HIS A 8 -1.97 22.01 -10.94
CA HIS A 8 -1.16 20.82 -10.68
C HIS A 8 -1.92 19.52 -10.95
N VAL A 9 -3.24 19.55 -11.07
CA VAL A 9 -4.07 18.35 -11.29
C VAL A 9 -3.96 17.94 -12.75
N LYS A 10 -2.99 17.08 -13.04
CA LYS A 10 -2.73 16.50 -14.36
C LYS A 10 -2.44 15.02 -14.20
N GLN A 11 -2.88 14.22 -15.15
CA GLN A 11 -2.54 12.80 -15.19
C GLN A 11 -1.01 12.62 -15.16
N GLY A 12 -0.54 11.71 -14.31
CA GLY A 12 0.89 11.47 -14.07
C GLY A 12 1.54 12.38 -13.03
N ALA A 13 0.85 13.40 -12.51
CA ALA A 13 1.39 14.23 -11.43
C ALA A 13 1.48 13.43 -10.13
N PHE A 14 2.61 13.61 -9.41
CA PHE A 14 2.82 13.00 -8.10
C PHE A 14 2.34 13.91 -6.99
N ILE A 15 1.56 13.32 -6.10
CA ILE A 15 1.07 13.98 -4.90
C ILE A 15 1.42 13.14 -3.70
N TRP A 16 1.69 13.79 -2.58
CA TRP A 16 1.66 13.13 -1.29
C TRP A 16 0.21 13.14 -0.84
N TYR A 17 -0.37 11.96 -0.79
CA TYR A 17 -1.74 11.71 -0.39
C TYR A 17 -1.76 11.33 1.10
N SER A 18 -2.77 11.80 1.83
CA SER A 18 -2.98 11.42 3.22
C SER A 18 -4.45 11.08 3.39
N GLY A 19 -4.72 9.79 3.51
CA GLY A 19 -6.04 9.25 3.74
C GLY A 19 -6.31 9.06 5.23
N THR A 20 -7.58 9.17 5.60
CA THR A 20 -8.09 8.74 6.91
C THR A 20 -8.93 7.48 6.72
N THR A 21 -8.51 6.37 7.31
CA THR A 21 -9.47 5.33 7.70
C THR A 21 -9.92 5.60 9.13
N SER A 22 -11.04 5.02 9.55
CA SER A 22 -11.50 5.08 10.95
C SER A 22 -10.51 4.46 11.95
N MET A 23 -9.48 3.75 11.48
CA MET A 23 -8.53 3.01 12.32
C MET A 23 -7.07 3.48 12.20
N SER A 24 -6.68 4.17 11.12
CA SER A 24 -5.34 4.76 10.99
C SER A 24 -5.30 5.94 10.02
N ARG A 25 -4.47 6.93 10.35
CA ARG A 25 -3.99 7.92 9.38
C ARG A 25 -2.82 7.30 8.63
N TRP A 26 -2.91 7.27 7.32
CA TRP A 26 -1.84 6.79 6.46
C TRP A 26 -1.53 7.86 5.44
N SER A 27 -0.25 8.00 5.10
CA SER A 27 0.18 8.98 4.12
C SER A 27 1.29 8.40 3.28
N CYS A 28 1.08 8.42 1.96
CA CYS A 28 1.98 7.88 0.99
C CYS A 28 1.98 8.76 -0.26
N PRO A 29 3.03 8.69 -1.07
CA PRO A 29 2.96 9.21 -2.43
C PRO A 29 1.92 8.44 -3.26
N ALA A 30 1.31 9.16 -4.18
CA ALA A 30 0.33 8.67 -5.12
C ALA A 30 0.50 9.38 -6.47
N VAL A 31 -0.03 8.78 -7.53
CA VAL A 31 -0.04 9.36 -8.87
C VAL A 31 -1.47 9.62 -9.33
N ILE A 32 -1.72 10.77 -9.95
CA ILE A 32 -3.00 11.07 -10.56
C ILE A 32 -3.17 10.19 -11.81
N THR A 33 -4.17 9.31 -11.81
CA THR A 33 -4.39 8.35 -12.91
C THR A 33 -5.39 8.84 -13.93
N ARG A 34 -6.38 9.64 -13.49
CA ARG A 34 -7.44 10.17 -14.35
C ARG A 34 -7.86 11.56 -13.87
N VAL A 35 -8.20 12.41 -14.82
CA VAL A 35 -8.70 13.77 -14.59
C VAL A 35 -9.97 13.96 -15.41
N ASP A 36 -11.05 14.34 -14.75
CA ASP A 36 -12.32 14.76 -15.33
C ASP A 36 -12.44 16.28 -15.16
N ASN A 37 -12.20 17.02 -16.24
CA ASN A 37 -12.24 18.48 -16.22
C ASN A 37 -13.67 19.03 -16.17
N GLU A 38 -14.66 18.28 -16.69
CA GLU A 38 -16.06 18.71 -16.71
C GLU A 38 -16.66 18.63 -15.31
N ALA A 39 -16.47 17.49 -14.64
CA ALA A 39 -16.89 17.29 -13.26
C ALA A 39 -15.93 17.95 -12.25
N ARG A 40 -14.76 18.42 -12.69
CA ARG A 40 -13.66 18.93 -11.86
C ARG A 40 -13.20 17.92 -10.79
N LEU A 41 -13.07 16.66 -11.20
CA LEU A 41 -12.68 15.53 -10.36
C LEU A 41 -11.40 14.86 -10.86
N PHE A 42 -10.60 14.29 -9.97
CA PHE A 42 -9.46 13.46 -10.32
C PHE A 42 -9.37 12.21 -9.45
N TYR A 43 -8.65 11.22 -9.94
CA TYR A 43 -8.47 9.91 -9.31
C TYR A 43 -6.99 9.64 -9.13
N VAL A 44 -6.67 8.86 -8.10
CA VAL A 44 -5.28 8.61 -7.70
C VAL A 44 -5.04 7.12 -7.52
N ARG A 45 -3.82 6.70 -7.80
CA ARG A 45 -3.28 5.40 -7.42
C ARG A 45 -2.26 5.57 -6.32
N SER A 46 -2.50 4.90 -5.19
CA SER A 46 -1.58 4.87 -4.05
C SER A 46 -0.34 4.03 -4.39
N PHE A 47 0.83 4.42 -3.88
CA PHE A 47 2.03 3.59 -3.95
C PHE A 47 2.20 2.62 -2.78
N ASP A 48 1.28 2.62 -1.82
CA ASP A 48 1.27 1.64 -0.73
C ASP A 48 0.72 0.28 -1.21
N ASP A 49 -0.38 0.30 -1.96
CA ASP A 49 -1.06 -0.89 -2.49
C ASP A 49 -1.00 -1.03 -4.02
N MET A 50 -0.51 0.00 -4.71
CA MET A 50 -0.47 0.10 -6.18
C MET A 50 -1.86 0.04 -6.83
N LEU A 51 -2.93 0.34 -6.08
CA LEU A 51 -4.32 0.32 -6.56
C LEU A 51 -4.87 1.73 -6.75
N GLU A 52 -5.72 1.88 -7.78
CA GLU A 52 -6.52 3.08 -7.94
C GLU A 52 -7.56 3.14 -6.81
N GLN A 53 -7.61 4.29 -6.15
CA GLN A 53 -8.53 4.53 -5.06
C GLN A 53 -9.93 4.77 -5.64
N SER A 54 -10.96 4.23 -4.98
CA SER A 54 -12.36 4.37 -5.42
C SER A 54 -12.89 5.79 -5.26
N GLN A 55 -12.27 6.58 -4.39
CA GLN A 55 -12.65 7.96 -4.11
C GLN A 55 -12.19 8.90 -5.23
N ALA A 56 -13.09 9.76 -5.67
CA ALA A 56 -12.78 10.90 -6.54
C ALA A 56 -12.45 12.15 -5.69
N TYR A 57 -11.55 12.99 -6.17
CA TYR A 57 -11.11 14.20 -5.48
C TYR A 57 -11.41 15.45 -6.32
N GLU A 58 -11.93 16.49 -5.67
CA GLU A 58 -12.30 17.74 -6.34
C GLU A 58 -11.09 18.66 -6.60
N PHE A 59 -11.16 19.44 -7.69
CA PHE A 59 -10.11 20.40 -8.04
C PHE A 59 -10.07 21.61 -7.09
N ASP A 60 -11.23 22.02 -6.57
CA ASP A 60 -11.41 23.27 -5.82
C ASP A 60 -12.12 22.97 -4.50
N VAL A 61 -11.33 22.74 -3.45
CA VAL A 61 -11.86 22.60 -2.10
C VAL A 61 -11.98 23.98 -1.49
N THR A 62 -13.20 24.49 -1.36
CA THR A 62 -13.47 25.84 -0.82
C THR A 62 -13.90 25.83 0.64
N GLU A 63 -14.29 24.70 1.22
CA GLU A 63 -14.62 24.57 2.64
C GLU A 63 -14.04 23.30 3.24
N HIS A 64 -13.89 23.29 4.58
CA HIS A 64 -13.33 22.24 5.44
C HIS A 64 -14.07 20.90 5.31
N SER A 65 -14.06 20.30 4.13
CA SER A 65 -14.36 18.89 3.97
C SER A 65 -13.14 18.12 4.48
N PRO A 66 -13.27 17.34 5.57
CA PRO A 66 -12.16 16.57 6.13
C PRO A 66 -11.54 15.57 5.14
N ASP A 67 -12.19 15.35 4.00
CA ASP A 67 -11.83 14.34 2.99
C ASP A 67 -11.07 14.91 1.77
N SER A 68 -10.86 16.22 1.69
CA SER A 68 -10.89 16.85 0.35
C SER A 68 -9.56 17.31 -0.25
N ARG A 69 -8.57 17.79 0.52
CA ARG A 69 -7.22 18.15 0.01
C ARG A 69 -6.26 18.73 1.02
N GLU A 70 -6.73 19.08 2.22
CA GLU A 70 -5.89 19.77 3.22
C GLU A 70 -4.63 18.97 3.57
N ASN A 71 -4.70 17.64 3.45
CA ASN A 71 -3.57 16.75 3.70
C ASN A 71 -2.82 16.32 2.42
N MET A 72 -3.19 16.86 1.24
CA MET A 72 -2.52 16.61 -0.02
C MET A 72 -1.54 17.72 -0.37
N ARG A 73 -0.35 17.34 -0.86
CA ARG A 73 0.67 18.26 -1.37
C ARG A 73 1.32 17.67 -2.61
N LEU A 74 2.08 18.47 -3.34
CA LEU A 74 2.95 17.92 -4.37
C LEU A 74 4.02 17.04 -3.75
N ALA A 75 4.30 15.92 -4.39
CA ALA A 75 5.44 15.07 -4.09
C ALA A 75 6.53 15.31 -5.15
N THR A 76 7.78 15.38 -4.72
CA THR A 76 8.91 15.41 -5.66
C THR A 76 9.23 13.99 -6.14
N LEU A 77 9.90 13.89 -7.28
CA LEU A 77 10.42 12.60 -7.77
C LEU A 77 11.37 11.94 -6.76
N GLU A 78 12.18 12.75 -6.07
CA GLU A 78 13.09 12.28 -5.03
C GLU A 78 12.34 11.68 -3.84
N GLU A 79 11.28 12.34 -3.37
CA GLU A 79 10.45 11.82 -2.27
C GLU A 79 9.75 10.51 -2.66
N VAL A 80 9.26 10.43 -3.90
CA VAL A 80 8.67 9.20 -4.44
C VAL A 80 9.71 8.09 -4.50
N GLY A 81 10.91 8.38 -5.03
CA GLY A 81 12.01 7.41 -5.11
C GLY A 81 12.39 6.86 -3.73
N VAL A 82 12.66 7.74 -2.77
CA VAL A 82 13.01 7.35 -1.39
C VAL A 82 11.91 6.52 -0.74
N TYR A 83 10.64 6.82 -1.01
CA TYR A 83 9.54 6.02 -0.48
C TYR A 83 9.50 4.62 -1.11
N LEU A 84 9.65 4.52 -2.43
CA LEU A 84 9.65 3.22 -3.13
C LEU A 84 10.84 2.35 -2.73
N ASP A 85 12.03 2.93 -2.57
CA ASP A 85 13.22 2.21 -2.09
C ASP A 85 12.97 1.60 -0.70
N LYS A 86 12.36 2.36 0.22
CA LYS A 86 12.00 1.86 1.56
C LYS A 86 10.92 0.77 1.52
N GLN A 87 9.95 0.89 0.61
CA GLN A 87 8.93 -0.15 0.42
C GLN A 87 9.56 -1.43 -0.12
N GLU A 88 10.49 -1.32 -1.06
CA GLU A 88 11.25 -2.47 -1.58
C GLU A 88 12.04 -3.15 -0.45
N GLU A 89 12.81 -2.40 0.33
CA GLU A 89 13.55 -2.93 1.49
C GLU A 89 12.61 -3.66 2.47
N SER A 90 11.48 -3.05 2.83
CA SER A 90 10.50 -3.63 3.74
C SER A 90 9.89 -4.94 3.20
N LEU A 91 9.56 -4.98 1.91
CA LEU A 91 9.04 -6.18 1.25
C LEU A 91 10.09 -7.30 1.19
N ILE A 92 11.35 -6.98 0.92
CA ILE A 92 12.46 -7.94 0.92
C ILE A 92 12.64 -8.55 2.32
N GLU A 93 12.61 -7.73 3.37
CA GLU A 93 12.68 -8.20 4.76
C GLU A 93 11.49 -9.10 5.10
N HIS A 94 10.27 -8.68 4.75
CA HIS A 94 9.07 -9.45 5.02
C HIS A 94 9.09 -10.83 4.32
N VAL A 95 9.50 -10.88 3.05
CA VAL A 95 9.67 -12.14 2.30
C VAL A 95 10.74 -13.02 2.95
N SER A 96 11.85 -12.44 3.39
CA SER A 96 12.94 -13.15 4.04
C SER A 96 12.50 -13.77 5.38
N MET A 97 11.80 -13.00 6.20
CA MET A 97 11.20 -13.47 7.45
C MET A 97 10.17 -14.57 7.20
N THR A 98 9.28 -14.39 6.23
CA THR A 98 8.26 -15.39 5.86
C THR A 98 8.91 -16.69 5.39
N ARG A 99 9.99 -16.62 4.60
CA ARG A 99 10.76 -17.81 4.17
C ARG A 99 11.38 -18.54 5.36
N ARG A 100 11.94 -17.80 6.33
CA ARG A 100 12.50 -18.40 7.56
C ARG A 100 11.42 -19.14 8.35
N VAL A 101 10.29 -18.47 8.62
CA VAL A 101 9.16 -19.08 9.32
C VAL A 101 8.68 -20.34 8.59
N ARG A 102 8.51 -20.28 7.26
CA ARG A 102 8.12 -21.45 6.46
C ARG A 102 9.09 -22.62 6.63
N LYS A 103 10.40 -22.37 6.63
CA LYS A 103 11.43 -23.41 6.83
C LYS A 103 11.30 -24.04 8.21
N GLU A 104 11.17 -23.23 9.26
CA GLU A 104 11.02 -23.70 10.65
C GLU A 104 9.71 -24.50 10.84
N SER A 105 8.60 -24.04 10.25
CA SER A 105 7.32 -24.76 10.26
C SER A 105 7.41 -26.10 9.51
N THR A 106 8.13 -26.15 8.38
CA THR A 106 8.31 -27.39 7.59
C THR A 106 9.12 -28.43 8.37
N LEU A 107 10.21 -28.02 9.03
CA LEU A 107 11.00 -28.90 9.89
C LEU A 107 10.19 -29.42 11.09
N THR A 108 9.35 -28.57 11.65
CA THR A 108 8.45 -28.95 12.75
C THR A 108 7.40 -29.96 12.29
N LEU A 109 6.80 -29.76 11.11
CA LEU A 109 5.87 -30.71 10.51
C LEU A 109 6.54 -32.06 10.23
N HIS A 110 7.79 -32.07 9.75
CA HIS A 110 8.55 -33.30 9.55
C HIS A 110 8.73 -34.08 10.85
N ARG A 111 9.16 -33.40 11.93
CA ARG A 111 9.31 -34.02 13.25
C ARG A 111 7.99 -34.60 13.76
N PHE A 112 6.87 -33.89 13.59
CA PHE A 112 5.55 -34.42 13.95
C PHE A 112 5.18 -35.67 13.15
N ARG A 113 5.51 -35.72 11.85
CA ARG A 113 5.27 -36.91 11.01
C ARG A 113 6.12 -38.09 11.49
N GLU A 114 7.40 -37.89 11.77
CA GLU A 114 8.28 -38.94 12.29
C GLU A 114 7.79 -39.47 13.65
N GLU A 115 7.43 -38.58 14.58
CA GLU A 115 6.91 -38.99 15.89
C GLU A 115 5.55 -39.69 15.77
N ARG A 116 4.66 -39.21 14.89
CA ARG A 116 3.41 -39.91 14.59
C ARG A 116 3.70 -41.32 14.08
N ASP A 117 4.57 -41.47 13.08
CA ASP A 117 4.86 -42.78 12.48
C ASP A 117 5.50 -43.76 13.48
N LYS A 118 6.24 -43.25 14.47
CA LYS A 118 6.75 -44.05 15.61
C LYS A 118 5.65 -44.49 16.57
N LEU A 119 4.73 -43.59 16.93
CA LEU A 119 3.63 -43.87 17.86
C LEU A 119 2.57 -44.79 17.24
N PHE A 120 2.48 -44.77 15.91
CA PHE A 120 1.37 -45.33 15.15
C PHE A 120 1.83 -46.13 13.92
N PRO A 121 2.65 -47.18 14.09
CA PRO A 121 3.33 -47.87 12.98
C PRO A 121 2.39 -48.66 12.05
N ASP A 122 1.22 -49.08 12.54
CA ASP A 122 0.31 -49.98 11.80
C ASP A 122 -0.83 -49.25 11.05
N HIS A 123 -0.85 -47.92 11.04
CA HIS A 123 -2.00 -47.13 10.55
C HIS A 123 -1.96 -46.86 9.05
N LEU A 124 -0.96 -47.41 8.37
CA LEU A 124 -0.77 -47.34 6.92
C LEU A 124 -1.00 -48.72 6.25
N LYS A 125 -1.52 -49.70 7.00
CA LYS A 125 -1.87 -51.05 6.51
C LYS A 125 -3.37 -51.29 6.61
N GLU A 126 -4.18 -50.46 5.94
CA GLU A 126 -5.53 -50.82 5.48
C GLU A 126 -5.75 -50.27 4.07
#